data_AF-A0A4Z1FQ02-F1
#
_entry.id   AF-A0A4Z1FQ02-F1
#
_cell.length_a   1.000
_cell.length_b   1.000
_cell.length_c   1.000
_cell.angle_alpha   90.00
_cell.angle_beta   90.00
_cell.angle_gamma   90.00
#
_symmetry.space_group_name_H-M   'P 1'
#
loop_
_entity.id
_entity.type
_entity.pdbx_description
1 polymer ?
#
loop_
_entity_poly.entity_id
_entity_poly.type
_entity_poly.pdbx_seq_one_letter_code
_entity_poly.pdbx_strand_id
1 'polypeptide(L)'
;MPTLEDVSSFLCYHGKQFRLRHITPRSQIACVLPDTRRVRTIEKIDTHHHMIPPVYLDHIKENSKESSDLIFPTWSPQISLDFMARNSISTSILSFAHTALDDSSLCQDINIYAHNLRLQYPTKFGFFATIPIINVASLPEVLASIKFCYEKLNPEGFTLLTSYDGKYLGHEIFRPVWEELNKISAVVFIHPIGNSLSPQSLDNNSLIPPIVDFTHEMTRTACSLIYSNTLSSYPKLKIILSHAGGALPYISSSVANLSFDACLSVETPEQFMREARSFYTDLAASSYSGSVGYIERWLGPGRTTYGSDFPFPVESTMMKESKFLDGWIHKNGDEGKAVLRKTALELFPKLKAQIEQARITEEKSGIENLNASSGESDFAFTNAV
;
A
#
# COMPACT_ATOMS: atom_id res chain seq x y z
N MET A 1 -25.18 -29.08 -6.30
CA MET A 1 -25.45 -27.72 -6.77
C MET A 1 -26.18 -26.96 -5.67
N PRO A 2 -25.51 -26.06 -4.95
CA PRO A 2 -26.15 -24.98 -4.21
C PRO A 2 -26.22 -23.73 -5.10
N THR A 3 -27.33 -22.99 -4.97
CA THR A 3 -27.81 -21.97 -5.91
C THR A 3 -27.18 -20.59 -5.69
N LEU A 4 -27.11 -19.82 -6.77
CA LEU A 4 -26.56 -18.47 -6.92
C LEU A 4 -27.27 -17.35 -6.09
N GLU A 5 -28.15 -17.68 -5.15
CA GLU A 5 -29.04 -16.70 -4.50
C GLU A 5 -28.51 -16.09 -3.20
N ASP A 6 -27.41 -16.57 -2.61
CA ASP A 6 -27.05 -16.20 -1.23
C ASP A 6 -26.08 -15.00 -1.10
N VAL A 7 -25.46 -14.54 -2.19
CA VAL A 7 -24.56 -13.38 -2.15
C VAL A 7 -25.33 -12.07 -2.34
N SER A 8 -26.39 -12.10 -3.17
CA SER A 8 -27.19 -10.89 -3.45
C SER A 8 -28.10 -10.51 -2.28
N SER A 9 -28.57 -11.47 -1.49
CA SER A 9 -29.38 -11.24 -0.29
C SER A 9 -28.57 -10.62 0.85
N PHE A 10 -27.33 -11.08 1.06
CA PHE A 10 -26.38 -10.53 2.04
C PHE A 10 -25.95 -9.10 1.70
N LEU A 11 -25.62 -8.83 0.42
CA LEU A 11 -25.29 -7.48 -0.06
C LEU A 11 -26.47 -6.50 0.08
N CYS A 12 -27.71 -6.98 -0.08
CA CYS A 12 -28.91 -6.16 0.05
C CYS A 12 -29.30 -5.89 1.53
N TYR A 13 -28.96 -6.80 2.45
CA TYR A 13 -29.17 -6.62 3.90
C TYR A 13 -28.24 -5.54 4.46
N HIS A 14 -26.94 -5.58 4.11
CA HIS A 14 -25.96 -4.61 4.60
C HIS A 14 -25.97 -3.26 3.84
N GLY A 15 -26.50 -3.22 2.61
CA GLY A 15 -26.72 -1.96 1.87
C GLY A 15 -27.76 -1.02 2.51
N LYS A 16 -28.65 -1.53 3.39
CA LYS A 16 -29.73 -0.72 4.01
C LYS A 16 -29.36 -0.10 5.37
N GLN A 17 -28.34 -0.59 6.07
CA GLN A 17 -27.90 -0.02 7.36
C GLN A 17 -26.96 1.20 7.21
N PHE A 18 -26.33 1.39 6.05
CA PHE A 18 -25.53 2.58 5.75
C PHE A 18 -26.35 3.70 5.08
N ARG A 19 -27.45 4.11 5.71
CA ARG A 19 -27.98 5.48 5.48
C ARG A 19 -27.27 6.42 6.45
N LEU A 20 -26.16 6.99 5.98
CA LEU A 20 -25.49 8.12 6.62
C LEU A 20 -26.52 9.23 6.91
N ARG A 21 -26.92 9.35 8.17
CA ARG A 21 -27.50 10.58 8.71
C ARG A 21 -26.34 11.54 8.94
N HIS A 22 -26.15 12.46 8.00
CA HIS A 22 -25.78 13.87 8.19
C HIS A 22 -25.36 14.44 6.83
N ILE A 23 -26.36 14.89 6.07
CA ILE A 23 -26.15 15.78 4.93
C ILE A 23 -26.15 17.20 5.51
N THR A 24 -25.00 17.85 5.52
CA THR A 24 -24.92 19.31 5.70
C THR A 24 -25.44 19.98 4.41
N PRO A 25 -26.32 20.99 4.47
CA PRO A 25 -26.92 21.57 3.26
C PRO A 25 -25.88 22.20 2.32
N ARG A 26 -26.04 21.96 1.02
CA ARG A 26 -25.39 22.71 -0.07
C ARG A 26 -25.93 24.15 -0.09
N SER A 27 -25.35 25.05 0.70
CA SER A 27 -25.42 26.49 0.42
C SER A 27 -24.33 27.23 1.18
N GLN A 28 -23.13 27.28 0.59
CA GLN A 28 -22.13 28.37 0.63
C GLN A 28 -20.76 27.79 0.22
N ILE A 29 -20.60 27.51 -1.07
CA ILE A 29 -19.27 27.39 -1.67
C ILE A 29 -19.24 28.44 -2.78
N ALA A 30 -18.44 29.48 -2.60
CA ALA A 30 -18.13 30.42 -3.67
C ALA A 30 -17.47 29.62 -4.80
N CYS A 31 -18.10 29.60 -5.97
CA CYS A 31 -17.57 28.98 -7.17
C CYS A 31 -16.37 29.81 -7.64
N VAL A 32 -15.17 29.40 -7.21
CA VAL A 32 -13.94 29.81 -7.89
C VAL A 32 -13.86 28.92 -9.13
N LEU A 33 -14.09 29.50 -10.31
CA LEU A 33 -13.88 28.82 -11.58
C LEU A 33 -12.43 28.32 -11.61
N PRO A 34 -12.17 27.03 -11.87
CA PRO A 34 -10.81 26.51 -11.92
C PRO A 34 -10.06 27.15 -13.10
N ASP A 35 -8.82 27.56 -12.85
CA ASP A 35 -7.85 27.96 -13.88
C ASP A 35 -7.72 26.81 -14.90
N THR A 36 -8.06 27.08 -16.15
CA THR A 36 -8.08 26.09 -17.24
C THR A 36 -6.70 25.71 -17.77
N ARG A 37 -5.62 26.18 -17.12
CA ARG A 37 -4.28 25.66 -17.38
C ARG A 37 -4.18 24.22 -16.85
N ARG A 38 -4.16 23.24 -17.75
CA ARG A 38 -3.64 21.88 -17.48
C ARG A 38 -2.17 21.99 -17.09
N VAL A 39 -1.87 22.37 -15.86
CA VAL A 39 -0.61 22.02 -15.23
C VAL A 39 -0.62 20.50 -15.19
N ARG A 40 0.33 19.84 -15.86
CA ARG A 40 0.52 18.39 -15.73
C ARG A 40 0.92 18.13 -14.28
N THR A 41 -0.06 17.97 -13.40
CA THR A 41 0.13 17.52 -12.02
C THR A 41 0.80 16.17 -12.08
N ILE A 42 1.91 16.03 -11.38
CA ILE A 42 2.64 14.76 -11.32
C ILE A 42 1.81 13.83 -10.44
N GLU A 43 1.13 12.85 -11.06
CA GLU A 43 0.25 11.93 -10.35
C GLU A 43 1.03 10.79 -9.69
N LYS A 44 0.85 10.62 -8.37
CA LYS A 44 1.52 9.59 -7.55
C LYS A 44 0.62 8.37 -7.37
N ILE A 45 1.22 7.18 -7.31
CA ILE A 45 0.58 5.97 -6.77
C ILE A 45 1.25 5.66 -5.43
N ASP A 46 0.46 5.73 -4.38
CA ASP A 46 0.89 5.52 -3.01
C ASP A 46 0.79 4.05 -2.64
N THR A 47 1.93 3.38 -2.50
CA THR A 47 2.02 1.95 -2.15
C THR A 47 2.17 1.70 -0.65
N HIS A 48 2.13 2.76 0.18
CA HIS A 48 2.20 2.63 1.63
C HIS A 48 1.14 3.54 2.23
N HIS A 49 -0.10 3.06 2.21
CA HIS A 49 -1.26 3.81 2.67
C HIS A 49 -2.12 2.92 3.55
N HIS A 50 -2.23 3.23 4.83
CA HIS A 50 -2.97 2.41 5.76
C HIS A 50 -4.46 2.72 5.75
N MET A 51 -5.24 1.67 6.04
CA MET A 51 -6.65 1.80 6.39
C MET A 51 -6.87 1.38 7.85
N ILE A 52 -7.83 2.02 8.51
CA ILE A 52 -8.29 1.65 9.85
C ILE A 52 -9.79 1.35 9.72
N PRO A 53 -10.14 0.14 9.26
CA PRO A 53 -11.49 -0.16 8.84
C PRO A 53 -12.44 -0.24 10.04
N PRO A 54 -13.72 0.19 9.91
CA PRO A 54 -14.68 0.15 11.01
C PRO A 54 -14.83 -1.25 11.64
N VAL A 55 -14.79 -2.32 10.83
CA VAL A 55 -14.86 -3.70 11.33
C VAL A 55 -13.76 -4.04 12.34
N TYR A 56 -12.56 -3.48 12.16
CA TYR A 56 -11.47 -3.65 13.12
C TYR A 56 -11.70 -2.84 14.40
N LEU A 57 -12.17 -1.60 14.27
CA LEU A 57 -12.49 -0.75 15.42
C LEU A 57 -13.61 -1.35 16.28
N ASP A 58 -14.61 -1.96 15.65
CA ASP A 58 -15.70 -2.63 16.35
C ASP A 58 -15.21 -3.91 17.02
N HIS A 59 -14.37 -4.71 16.34
CA HIS A 59 -13.70 -5.87 16.95
C HIS A 59 -12.88 -5.49 18.20
N ILE A 60 -12.10 -4.39 18.16
CA ILE A 60 -11.38 -3.92 19.34
C ILE A 60 -12.36 -3.59 20.46
N LYS A 61 -13.40 -2.79 20.20
CA LYS A 61 -14.38 -2.39 21.24
C LYS A 61 -15.05 -3.58 21.91
N GLU A 62 -15.34 -4.64 21.15
CA GLU A 62 -16.02 -5.83 21.63
C GLU A 62 -15.11 -6.77 22.43
N ASN A 63 -13.81 -6.82 22.10
CA ASN A 63 -12.86 -7.75 22.70
C ASN A 63 -11.92 -7.13 23.75
N SER A 64 -11.84 -5.80 23.84
CA SER A 64 -11.00 -5.15 24.85
C SER A 64 -11.69 -5.12 26.22
N LYS A 65 -11.21 -5.99 27.14
CA LYS A 65 -11.65 -6.04 28.55
C LYS A 65 -11.13 -4.87 29.41
N GLU A 66 -10.16 -4.11 28.91
CA GLU A 66 -9.63 -2.90 29.54
C GLU A 66 -9.40 -1.86 28.43
N SER A 67 -9.65 -0.59 28.73
CA SER A 67 -9.51 0.55 27.82
C SER A 67 -8.15 0.51 27.11
N SER A 68 -8.10 0.16 25.82
CA SER A 68 -6.83 0.17 25.12
C SER A 68 -6.36 1.62 24.96
N ASP A 69 -5.21 1.96 25.55
CA ASP A 69 -4.49 3.23 25.35
C ASP A 69 -3.99 3.44 23.89
N LEU A 70 -4.40 2.58 22.96
CA LEU A 70 -4.13 2.70 21.54
C LEU A 70 -4.98 3.81 20.93
N ILE A 71 -4.41 5.01 20.88
CA ILE A 71 -4.98 6.14 20.13
C ILE A 71 -4.64 5.95 18.66
N PHE A 72 -5.56 5.37 17.90
CA PHE A 72 -5.49 5.36 16.45
C PHE A 72 -5.82 6.75 15.88
N PRO A 73 -5.12 7.21 14.84
CA PRO A 73 -5.55 8.39 14.10
C PRO A 73 -6.93 8.16 13.47
N THR A 74 -7.72 9.22 13.38
CA THR A 74 -9.02 9.16 12.71
C THR A 74 -8.84 8.84 11.24
N TRP A 75 -9.58 7.85 10.74
CA TRP A 75 -9.54 7.45 9.34
C TRP A 75 -10.94 7.18 8.79
N SER A 76 -11.13 7.53 7.52
CA SER A 76 -12.27 7.11 6.71
C SER A 76 -11.85 7.09 5.23
N PRO A 77 -12.63 6.44 4.35
CA PRO A 77 -12.40 6.53 2.90
C PRO A 77 -12.40 7.98 2.40
N GLN A 78 -13.30 8.82 2.91
CA GLN A 78 -13.36 10.24 2.50
C GLN A 78 -12.12 11.02 2.95
N ILE A 79 -11.67 10.80 4.19
CA ILE A 79 -10.43 11.42 4.70
C ILE A 79 -9.23 11.03 3.83
N SER A 80 -9.16 9.76 3.39
CA SER A 80 -8.11 9.29 2.47
C SER A 80 -8.21 9.97 1.11
N LEU A 81 -9.42 10.07 0.53
CA LEU A 81 -9.64 10.76 -0.75
C LEU A 81 -9.27 12.25 -0.69
N ASP A 82 -9.64 12.94 0.38
CA ASP A 82 -9.32 14.36 0.59
C ASP A 82 -7.81 14.58 0.75
N PHE A 83 -7.16 13.68 1.48
CA PHE A 83 -5.70 13.65 1.60
C PHE A 83 -5.03 13.40 0.23
N MET A 84 -5.51 12.41 -0.53
CA MET A 84 -4.97 12.09 -1.85
C MET A 84 -5.06 13.28 -2.80
N ALA A 85 -6.22 13.95 -2.83
CA ALA A 85 -6.47 15.13 -3.66
C ALA A 85 -5.52 16.29 -3.31
N ARG A 86 -5.28 16.55 -2.02
CA ARG A 86 -4.36 17.61 -1.56
C ARG A 86 -2.88 17.31 -1.86
N ASN A 87 -2.52 16.03 -1.98
CA ASN A 87 -1.13 15.59 -2.11
C ASN A 87 -0.77 15.07 -3.52
N SER A 88 -1.63 15.28 -4.52
CA SER A 88 -1.43 14.83 -5.91
C SER A 88 -1.26 13.30 -6.04
N ILE A 89 -1.95 12.55 -5.20
CA ILE A 89 -1.99 11.09 -5.24
C ILE A 89 -3.23 10.69 -6.04
N SER A 90 -3.03 9.98 -7.15
CA SER A 90 -4.15 9.51 -7.98
C SER A 90 -4.78 8.25 -7.41
N THR A 91 -3.96 7.40 -6.80
CA THR A 91 -4.32 6.05 -6.38
C THR A 91 -3.53 5.67 -5.13
N SER A 92 -4.19 5.08 -4.15
CA SER A 92 -3.55 4.51 -2.96
C SER A 92 -3.82 3.02 -2.89
N ILE A 93 -2.78 2.23 -2.59
CA ILE A 93 -2.90 0.79 -2.33
C ILE A 93 -3.03 0.63 -0.82
N LEU A 94 -4.26 0.34 -0.38
CA LEU A 94 -4.61 0.25 1.03
C LEU A 94 -3.98 -0.98 1.69
N SER A 95 -3.45 -0.84 2.89
CA SER A 95 -2.98 -1.95 3.73
C SER A 95 -3.54 -1.85 5.14
N PHE A 96 -3.78 -3.00 5.76
CA PHE A 96 -3.86 -3.10 7.21
C PHE A 96 -2.56 -3.70 7.71
N ALA A 97 -1.81 -2.96 8.53
CA ALA A 97 -0.49 -3.37 9.01
C ALA A 97 -0.21 -2.95 10.46
N HIS A 98 -1.27 -2.74 11.25
CA HIS A 98 -1.19 -2.17 12.60
C HIS A 98 -0.79 -3.21 13.65
N THR A 99 -1.21 -4.45 13.44
CA THR A 99 -0.98 -5.57 14.35
C THR A 99 -1.09 -6.89 13.58
N ALA A 100 -0.49 -7.95 14.11
CA ALA A 100 -0.84 -9.30 13.71
C ALA A 100 -2.25 -9.63 14.21
N LEU A 101 -3.03 -10.33 13.39
CA LEU A 101 -4.39 -10.78 13.72
C LEU A 101 -4.40 -12.30 13.79
N ASP A 102 -4.86 -12.85 14.91
CA ASP A 102 -5.09 -14.28 15.08
C ASP A 102 -6.40 -14.74 14.45
N ASP A 103 -7.43 -13.89 14.48
CA ASP A 103 -8.73 -14.16 13.89
C ASP A 103 -8.72 -14.07 12.35
N SER A 104 -8.80 -15.25 11.71
CA SER A 104 -8.91 -15.38 10.26
C SER A 104 -10.17 -14.76 9.67
N SER A 105 -11.29 -14.75 10.41
CA SER A 105 -12.55 -14.17 9.96
C SER A 105 -12.48 -12.65 9.93
N LEU A 106 -11.85 -12.04 10.94
CA LEU A 106 -11.55 -10.62 10.94
C LEU A 106 -10.63 -10.21 9.78
N CYS A 107 -9.59 -11.00 9.48
CA CYS A 107 -8.75 -10.76 8.31
C CYS A 107 -9.58 -10.76 7.01
N GLN A 108 -10.48 -11.73 6.87
CA GLN A 108 -11.38 -11.84 5.73
C GLN A 108 -12.32 -10.63 5.62
N ASP A 109 -12.92 -10.18 6.72
CA ASP A 109 -13.81 -9.01 6.72
C ASP A 109 -13.08 -7.72 6.36
N ILE A 110 -11.86 -7.53 6.88
CA ILE A 110 -10.98 -6.41 6.52
C ILE A 110 -10.68 -6.43 5.01
N ASN A 111 -10.38 -7.61 4.45
CA ASN A 111 -10.10 -7.75 3.02
C ASN A 111 -11.33 -7.51 2.15
N ILE A 112 -12.51 -7.98 2.57
CA ILE A 112 -13.79 -7.71 1.88
C ILE A 112 -14.11 -6.22 1.92
N TYR A 113 -13.88 -5.55 3.05
CA TYR A 113 -14.04 -4.12 3.18
C TYR A 113 -13.15 -3.35 2.18
N ALA A 114 -11.86 -3.68 2.12
CA ALA A 114 -10.93 -3.07 1.16
C ALA A 114 -11.32 -3.36 -0.31
N HIS A 115 -11.75 -4.58 -0.59
CA HIS A 115 -12.24 -4.98 -1.91
C HIS A 115 -13.45 -4.12 -2.33
N ASN A 116 -14.41 -3.90 -1.43
CA ASN A 116 -15.59 -3.07 -1.69
C ASN A 116 -15.22 -1.60 -1.92
N LEU A 117 -14.23 -1.06 -1.20
CA LEU A 117 -13.72 0.29 -1.46
C LEU A 117 -13.10 0.41 -2.84
N ARG A 118 -12.32 -0.59 -3.28
CA ARG A 118 -11.82 -0.62 -4.67
C ARG A 118 -12.96 -0.70 -5.68
N LEU A 119 -13.99 -1.51 -5.46
CA LEU A 119 -15.14 -1.56 -6.38
C LEU A 119 -15.87 -0.22 -6.48
N GLN A 120 -16.00 0.48 -5.34
CA GLN A 120 -16.63 1.79 -5.28
C GLN A 120 -15.77 2.88 -5.93
N TYR A 121 -14.44 2.79 -5.80
CA TYR A 121 -13.49 3.78 -6.34
C TYR A 121 -12.35 3.10 -7.13
N PRO A 122 -12.64 2.53 -8.32
CA PRO A 122 -11.75 1.60 -9.02
C PRO A 122 -10.42 2.18 -9.50
N THR A 123 -10.31 3.51 -9.62
CA THR A 123 -9.05 4.20 -9.97
C THR A 123 -8.38 4.86 -8.77
N LYS A 124 -9.04 4.90 -7.61
CA LYS A 124 -8.54 5.57 -6.40
C LYS A 124 -7.97 4.59 -5.38
N PHE A 125 -8.55 3.41 -5.26
CA PHE A 125 -8.08 2.43 -4.28
C PHE A 125 -7.70 1.11 -4.94
N GLY A 126 -6.52 0.61 -4.60
CA GLY A 126 -6.20 -0.81 -4.60
C GLY A 126 -6.00 -1.28 -3.17
N PHE A 127 -5.62 -2.54 -2.95
CA PHE A 127 -5.25 -3.02 -1.62
C PHE A 127 -4.29 -4.21 -1.63
N PHE A 128 -3.48 -4.28 -0.56
CA PHE A 128 -2.76 -5.47 -0.15
C PHE A 128 -3.64 -6.26 0.84
N ALA A 129 -3.88 -7.53 0.53
CA ALA A 129 -4.66 -8.38 1.40
C ALA A 129 -3.90 -8.70 2.70
N THR A 130 -4.61 -8.60 3.81
CA THR A 130 -4.14 -8.97 5.15
C THR A 130 -4.31 -10.46 5.35
N ILE A 131 -3.31 -11.12 5.92
CA ILE A 131 -3.39 -12.54 6.25
C ILE A 131 -3.25 -12.74 7.77
N PRO A 132 -3.76 -13.87 8.29
CA PRO A 132 -3.64 -14.17 9.72
C PRO A 132 -2.18 -14.26 10.16
N ILE A 133 -1.96 -14.21 11.47
CA ILE A 133 -0.68 -14.48 12.11
C ILE A 133 -0.13 -15.81 11.60
N ILE A 134 1.17 -15.87 11.36
CA ILE A 134 1.80 -17.04 10.77
C ILE A 134 2.57 -17.81 11.85
N ASN A 135 2.04 -18.96 12.24
CA ASN A 135 2.70 -19.94 13.09
C ASN A 135 2.31 -21.35 12.63
N VAL A 136 2.88 -22.39 13.26
CA VAL A 136 2.69 -23.79 12.81
C VAL A 136 1.21 -24.18 12.85
N ALA A 137 0.47 -23.72 13.87
CA ALA A 137 -0.94 -24.05 14.03
C ALA A 137 -1.85 -23.31 13.04
N SER A 138 -1.53 -22.06 12.69
CA SER A 138 -2.33 -21.23 11.78
C SER A 138 -2.00 -21.43 10.30
N LEU A 139 -0.92 -22.14 9.96
CA LEU A 139 -0.49 -22.35 8.56
C LEU A 139 -1.63 -22.80 7.61
N PRO A 140 -2.48 -23.79 7.95
CA PRO A 140 -3.59 -24.19 7.08
C PRO A 140 -4.56 -23.04 6.77
N GLU A 141 -4.89 -22.23 7.78
CA GLU A 141 -5.80 -21.09 7.65
C GLU A 141 -5.15 -19.94 6.86
N VAL A 142 -3.86 -19.69 7.07
CA VAL A 142 -3.08 -18.71 6.30
C VAL A 142 -3.09 -19.06 4.81
N LEU A 143 -2.82 -20.32 4.46
CA LEU A 143 -2.83 -20.78 3.06
C LEU A 143 -4.24 -20.70 2.44
N ALA A 144 -5.28 -21.08 3.20
CA ALA A 144 -6.66 -20.93 2.77
C ALA A 144 -7.05 -19.46 2.54
N SER A 145 -6.60 -18.56 3.41
CA SER A 145 -6.83 -17.12 3.29
C SER A 145 -6.15 -16.52 2.07
N ILE A 146 -4.89 -16.89 1.78
CA ILE A 146 -4.18 -16.47 0.56
C ILE A 146 -4.95 -16.88 -0.68
N LYS A 147 -5.38 -18.14 -0.75
CA LYS A 147 -6.16 -18.66 -1.87
C LYS A 147 -7.49 -17.93 -2.03
N PHE A 148 -8.24 -17.75 -0.94
CA PHE A 148 -9.50 -17.02 -0.96
C PHE A 148 -9.31 -15.59 -1.47
N CYS A 149 -8.34 -14.86 -0.92
CA CYS A 149 -8.05 -13.49 -1.32
C CYS A 149 -7.70 -13.42 -2.80
N TYR A 150 -6.82 -14.30 -3.29
CA TYR A 150 -6.43 -14.32 -4.69
C TYR A 150 -7.62 -14.63 -5.62
N GLU A 151 -8.38 -15.70 -5.33
CA GLU A 151 -9.45 -16.18 -6.22
C GLU A 151 -10.73 -15.32 -6.16
N LYS A 152 -11.06 -14.74 -5.01
CA LYS A 152 -12.33 -14.04 -4.79
C LYS A 152 -12.19 -12.54 -4.79
N LEU A 153 -11.11 -12.03 -4.20
CA LEU A 153 -10.92 -10.59 -4.02
C LEU A 153 -9.92 -10.01 -5.00
N ASN A 154 -9.01 -10.85 -5.53
CA ASN A 154 -7.97 -10.51 -6.49
C ASN A 154 -7.24 -9.21 -6.12
N PRO A 155 -6.53 -9.14 -4.98
CA PRO A 155 -5.85 -7.92 -4.50
C PRO A 155 -4.69 -7.51 -5.41
N GLU A 156 -4.06 -6.36 -5.12
CA GLU A 156 -2.83 -5.94 -5.78
C GLU A 156 -1.58 -6.65 -5.21
N GLY A 157 -1.71 -7.23 -4.01
CA GLY A 157 -0.70 -8.07 -3.37
C GLY A 157 -1.11 -8.49 -1.96
N PHE A 158 -0.14 -8.80 -1.11
CA PHE A 158 -0.36 -9.23 0.27
C PHE A 158 0.54 -8.45 1.24
N THR A 159 0.01 -8.14 2.42
CA THR A 159 0.78 -7.52 3.51
C THR A 159 1.36 -8.61 4.40
N LEU A 160 2.67 -8.56 4.64
CA LEU A 160 3.35 -9.30 5.69
C LEU A 160 3.97 -8.36 6.70
N LEU A 161 4.14 -8.81 7.93
CA LEU A 161 4.89 -8.10 8.96
C LEU A 161 6.33 -8.60 9.00
N THR A 162 7.26 -7.78 9.49
CA THR A 162 8.70 -8.11 9.59
C THR A 162 8.97 -9.41 10.34
N SER A 163 8.16 -9.73 11.35
CA SER A 163 8.31 -10.96 12.11
C SER A 163 6.99 -11.44 12.69
N TYR A 164 6.92 -12.75 12.92
CA TYR A 164 5.85 -13.39 13.68
C TYR A 164 6.46 -14.27 14.76
N ASP A 165 6.00 -14.14 16.01
CA ASP A 165 6.43 -14.99 17.13
C ASP A 165 7.98 -15.09 17.25
N GLY A 166 8.64 -13.92 17.22
CA GLY A 166 10.10 -13.79 17.31
C GLY A 166 10.89 -14.32 16.11
N LYS A 167 10.23 -14.72 15.02
CA LYS A 167 10.87 -15.28 13.82
C LYS A 167 10.76 -14.30 12.66
N TYR A 168 11.91 -13.96 12.07
CA TYR A 168 11.98 -13.18 10.84
C TYR A 168 11.60 -14.03 9.62
N LEU A 169 11.09 -13.37 8.59
CA LEU A 169 10.45 -14.02 7.44
C LEU A 169 11.31 -15.00 6.62
N GLY A 170 12.62 -15.08 6.84
CA GLY A 170 13.47 -16.12 6.27
C GLY A 170 13.42 -17.47 7.03
N HIS A 171 12.79 -17.52 8.20
CA HIS A 171 12.64 -18.76 8.97
C HIS A 171 11.85 -19.82 8.19
N GLU A 172 12.23 -21.09 8.33
CA GLU A 172 11.68 -22.19 7.51
C GLU A 172 10.17 -22.40 7.64
N ILE A 173 9.59 -22.03 8.79
CA ILE A 173 8.14 -22.03 9.05
C ILE A 173 7.35 -21.22 8.01
N PHE A 174 7.96 -20.21 7.40
CA PHE A 174 7.32 -19.34 6.41
C PHE A 174 7.43 -19.88 4.98
N ARG A 175 8.21 -20.95 4.73
CA ARG A 175 8.38 -21.54 3.38
C ARG A 175 7.06 -21.90 2.69
N PRO A 176 6.06 -22.51 3.36
CA PRO A 176 4.78 -22.83 2.70
C PRO A 176 4.05 -21.57 2.21
N VAL A 177 4.13 -20.47 2.98
CA VAL A 177 3.53 -19.18 2.61
C VAL A 177 4.24 -18.59 1.40
N TRP A 178 5.57 -18.61 1.39
CA TRP A 178 6.36 -18.14 0.25
C TRP A 178 6.11 -18.95 -1.02
N GLU A 179 5.99 -20.27 -0.89
CA GLU A 179 5.67 -21.15 -2.01
C GLU A 179 4.31 -20.79 -2.63
N GLU A 180 3.29 -20.57 -1.80
CA GLU A 180 1.94 -20.24 -2.26
C GLU A 180 1.89 -18.85 -2.93
N LEU A 181 2.51 -17.84 -2.32
CA LEU A 181 2.61 -16.50 -2.90
C LEU A 181 3.41 -16.51 -4.23
N ASN A 182 4.43 -17.36 -4.34
CA ASN A 182 5.23 -17.48 -5.55
C ASN A 182 4.45 -18.13 -6.70
N LYS A 183 3.56 -19.11 -6.43
CA LYS A 183 2.69 -19.72 -7.46
C LYS A 183 1.84 -18.67 -8.19
N ILE A 184 1.38 -17.67 -7.46
CA ILE A 184 0.53 -16.59 -7.98
C ILE A 184 1.32 -15.33 -8.39
N SER A 185 2.66 -15.38 -8.36
CA SER A 185 3.56 -14.24 -8.67
C SER A 185 3.21 -12.98 -7.87
N ALA A 186 2.91 -13.15 -6.58
CA ALA A 186 2.41 -12.09 -5.72
C ALA A 186 3.39 -10.92 -5.58
N VAL A 187 2.82 -9.73 -5.47
CA VAL A 187 3.51 -8.60 -4.83
C VAL A 187 3.30 -8.72 -3.33
N VAL A 188 4.37 -8.57 -2.55
CA VAL A 188 4.35 -8.66 -1.09
C VAL A 188 4.86 -7.36 -0.52
N PHE A 189 4.00 -6.66 0.22
CA PHE A 189 4.36 -5.47 0.97
C PHE A 189 4.72 -5.87 2.40
N ILE A 190 5.98 -5.65 2.79
CA ILE A 190 6.45 -5.96 4.14
C ILE A 190 6.44 -4.68 4.95
N HIS A 191 5.65 -4.66 6.02
CA HIS A 191 5.55 -3.55 6.95
C HIS A 191 6.24 -3.90 8.28
N PRO A 192 6.95 -2.96 8.93
CA PRO A 192 7.53 -3.20 10.24
C PRO A 192 6.45 -3.35 11.33
N ILE A 193 6.73 -4.23 12.29
CA ILE A 193 6.01 -4.27 13.58
C ILE A 193 7.04 -4.19 14.70
N GLY A 194 6.65 -3.62 15.85
CA GLY A 194 7.49 -3.62 17.04
C GLY A 194 7.78 -5.05 17.49
N ASN A 195 9.06 -5.37 17.67
CA ASN A 195 9.47 -6.65 18.21
C ASN A 195 9.19 -6.68 19.71
N SER A 196 8.32 -7.60 20.15
CA SER A 196 7.90 -7.74 21.54
C SER A 196 9.06 -8.07 22.51
N LEU A 197 10.20 -8.53 21.99
CA LEU A 197 11.41 -8.83 22.76
C LEU A 197 12.31 -7.59 22.96
N SER A 198 12.02 -6.47 22.31
CA SER A 198 12.77 -5.22 22.51
C SER A 198 12.37 -4.58 23.84
N PRO A 199 13.30 -3.94 24.58
CA PRO A 199 12.95 -3.21 25.78
C PRO A 199 11.87 -2.17 25.49
N GLN A 200 10.70 -2.32 26.11
CA GLN A 200 9.54 -1.45 25.84
C GLN A 200 9.69 -0.03 26.41
N SER A 201 10.63 0.18 27.34
CA SER A 201 10.82 1.45 28.05
C SER A 201 12.17 2.08 27.72
N LEU A 202 12.16 3.06 26.82
CA LEU A 202 12.95 4.26 27.06
C LEU A 202 12.00 5.22 27.78
N ASP A 203 12.28 5.50 29.05
CA ASP A 203 11.44 6.38 29.87
C ASP A 203 11.11 7.66 29.10
N ASN A 204 9.81 7.91 28.89
CA ASN A 204 9.23 9.13 28.30
C ASN A 204 9.27 9.31 26.76
N ASN A 205 9.54 8.30 25.92
CA ASN A 205 9.45 8.49 24.47
C ASN A 205 8.80 7.33 23.69
N SER A 206 7.47 7.37 23.60
CA SER A 206 6.65 6.39 22.83
C SER A 206 6.85 6.40 21.31
N LEU A 207 7.65 7.34 20.78
CA LEU A 207 7.92 7.46 19.35
C LEU A 207 9.19 6.73 18.88
N ILE A 208 10.01 6.20 19.79
CA ILE A 208 11.23 5.49 19.39
C ILE A 208 10.94 4.25 18.53
N PRO A 209 9.94 3.39 18.85
CA PRO A 209 9.69 2.21 18.04
C PRO A 209 9.41 2.52 16.55
N PRO A 210 8.48 3.43 16.17
CA PRO A 210 8.25 3.74 14.77
C PRO A 210 9.40 4.50 14.08
N ILE A 211 10.25 5.22 14.83
CA ILE A 211 11.35 6.02 14.26
C ILE A 211 12.62 5.18 14.08
N VAL A 212 12.98 4.37 15.07
CA VAL A 212 14.27 3.67 15.15
C VAL A 212 14.09 2.18 14.97
N ASP A 213 13.23 1.54 15.76
CA ASP A 213 13.18 0.08 15.79
C ASP A 213 12.61 -0.49 14.51
N PHE A 214 11.59 0.13 13.93
CA PHE A 214 10.97 -0.29 12.67
C PHE A 214 11.99 -0.33 11.51
N THR A 215 12.90 0.64 11.46
CA THR A 215 14.02 0.68 10.52
C THR A 215 14.93 -0.54 10.68
N HIS A 216 15.21 -0.96 11.91
CA HIS A 216 16.04 -2.12 12.20
C HIS A 216 15.31 -3.44 11.94
N GLU A 217 14.02 -3.55 12.31
CA GLU A 217 13.20 -4.73 12.06
C GLU A 217 13.04 -5.01 10.55
N MET A 218 12.87 -3.95 9.76
CA MET A 218 12.88 -4.05 8.29
C MET A 218 14.21 -4.61 7.78
N THR A 219 15.31 -4.07 8.29
CA THR A 219 16.67 -4.50 7.90
C THR A 219 16.93 -5.96 8.26
N ARG A 220 16.57 -6.39 9.47
CA ARG A 220 16.72 -7.78 9.94
C ARG A 220 15.91 -8.74 9.09
N THR A 221 14.69 -8.36 8.74
CA THR A 221 13.82 -9.15 7.85
C THR A 221 14.44 -9.32 6.47
N ALA A 222 14.92 -8.23 5.86
CA ALA A 222 15.54 -8.28 4.55
C ALA A 222 16.80 -9.17 4.54
N CYS A 223 17.67 -9.03 5.55
CA CYS A 223 18.83 -9.91 5.71
C CYS A 223 18.40 -11.38 5.92
N SER A 224 17.37 -11.62 6.74
CA SER A 224 16.85 -12.96 6.99
C SER A 224 16.38 -13.64 5.70
N LEU A 225 15.68 -12.92 4.82
CA LEU A 225 15.21 -13.44 3.52
C LEU A 225 16.36 -13.79 2.56
N ILE A 226 17.43 -12.98 2.56
CA ILE A 226 18.64 -13.24 1.76
C ILE A 226 19.36 -14.47 2.31
N TYR A 227 19.59 -14.50 3.62
CA TYR A 227 20.31 -15.60 4.28
C TYR A 227 19.61 -16.95 4.19
N SER A 228 18.29 -16.97 4.08
CA SER A 228 17.52 -18.19 3.90
C SER A 228 17.35 -18.58 2.43
N ASN A 229 17.98 -17.87 1.49
CA ASN A 229 17.81 -18.05 0.05
C ASN A 229 16.33 -17.97 -0.39
N THR A 230 15.50 -17.19 0.33
CA THR A 230 14.07 -17.06 -0.01
C THR A 230 13.91 -16.40 -1.37
N LEU A 231 14.69 -15.36 -1.66
CA LEU A 231 14.60 -14.62 -2.93
C LEU A 231 14.98 -15.48 -4.13
N SER A 232 16.01 -16.31 -4.00
CA SER A 232 16.47 -17.23 -5.05
C SER A 232 15.55 -18.44 -5.20
N SER A 233 14.96 -18.92 -4.10
CA SER A 233 13.99 -20.05 -4.12
C SER A 233 12.63 -19.66 -4.70
N TYR A 234 12.23 -18.38 -4.58
CA TYR A 234 10.91 -17.89 -4.97
C TYR A 234 11.00 -16.67 -5.92
N PRO A 235 11.58 -16.83 -7.12
CA PRO A 235 11.96 -15.72 -7.99
C PRO A 235 10.80 -14.98 -8.66
N LYS A 236 9.55 -15.47 -8.55
CA LYS A 236 8.38 -14.79 -9.11
C LYS A 236 7.82 -13.72 -8.18
N LEU A 237 8.24 -13.71 -6.93
CA LEU A 237 7.81 -12.73 -5.94
C LEU A 237 8.38 -11.35 -6.24
N LYS A 238 7.58 -10.33 -5.99
CA LYS A 238 8.02 -8.94 -5.98
C LYS A 238 7.82 -8.40 -4.57
N ILE A 239 8.91 -8.23 -3.82
CA ILE A 239 8.84 -7.82 -2.42
C ILE A 239 9.14 -6.33 -2.31
N ILE A 240 8.21 -5.57 -1.72
CA ILE A 240 8.33 -4.15 -1.38
C ILE A 240 8.67 -4.07 0.11
N LEU A 241 9.84 -3.50 0.43
CA LEU A 241 10.23 -3.17 1.81
C LEU A 241 9.80 -1.75 2.14
N SER A 242 9.09 -1.55 3.24
CA SER A 242 8.73 -0.19 3.69
C SER A 242 9.93 0.66 4.06
N HIS A 243 9.73 1.98 4.03
CA HIS A 243 10.68 2.98 4.56
C HIS A 243 12.08 2.87 3.95
N ALA A 244 12.17 2.91 2.62
CA ALA A 244 13.41 2.80 1.85
C ALA A 244 14.23 1.51 2.13
N GLY A 245 13.61 0.46 2.68
CA GLY A 245 14.29 -0.79 3.06
C GLY A 245 14.99 -0.72 4.43
N GLY A 246 14.61 0.25 5.26
CA GLY A 246 15.21 0.49 6.56
C GLY A 246 16.67 0.96 6.44
N ALA A 247 17.56 0.33 7.20
CA ALA A 247 18.99 0.62 7.18
C ALA A 247 19.78 -0.22 6.16
N LEU A 248 19.14 -1.19 5.49
CA LEU A 248 19.80 -2.10 4.54
C LEU A 248 20.67 -1.37 3.50
N PRO A 249 20.21 -0.29 2.85
CA PRO A 249 21.01 0.44 1.86
C PRO A 249 22.34 0.95 2.42
N TYR A 250 22.40 1.27 3.71
CA TYR A 250 23.57 1.87 4.35
C TYR A 250 24.55 0.82 4.90
N ILE A 251 24.04 -0.34 5.35
CA ILE A 251 24.86 -1.37 5.98
C ILE A 251 25.19 -2.55 5.06
N SER A 252 24.54 -2.66 3.89
CA SER A 252 24.62 -3.81 2.98
C SER A 252 26.04 -4.27 2.66
N SER A 253 26.98 -3.35 2.42
CA SER A 253 28.38 -3.70 2.17
C SER A 253 29.05 -4.38 3.36
N SER A 254 28.79 -3.90 4.58
CA SER A 254 29.34 -4.50 5.79
C SER A 254 28.73 -5.88 6.02
N VAL A 255 27.40 -5.97 5.88
CA VAL A 255 26.65 -7.22 6.04
C VAL A 255 27.10 -8.29 5.03
N ALA A 256 27.30 -7.91 3.77
CA ALA A 256 27.75 -8.81 2.71
C ALA A 256 29.14 -9.41 3.02
N ASN A 257 30.11 -8.56 3.36
CA ASN A 257 31.48 -9.00 3.61
C ASN A 257 31.60 -9.79 4.92
N LEU A 258 31.03 -9.27 6.02
CA LEU A 258 31.12 -9.94 7.32
C LEU A 258 30.43 -11.31 7.33
N SER A 259 29.30 -11.45 6.64
CA SER A 259 28.61 -12.74 6.53
C SER A 259 29.38 -13.74 5.69
N PHE A 260 30.04 -13.29 4.63
CA PHE A 260 30.92 -14.12 3.82
C PHE A 260 32.18 -14.55 4.60
N ASP A 261 32.86 -13.61 5.26
CA ASP A 261 34.06 -13.88 6.07
C ASP A 261 33.77 -14.85 7.21
N ALA A 262 32.58 -14.76 7.81
CA ALA A 262 32.11 -15.66 8.85
C ALA A 262 31.61 -17.02 8.32
N CYS A 263 31.70 -17.28 7.00
CA CYS A 263 31.19 -18.48 6.34
C CYS A 263 29.72 -18.79 6.68
N LEU A 264 28.89 -17.74 6.78
CA LEU A 264 27.45 -17.88 6.95
C LEU A 264 26.79 -18.26 5.62
N SER A 265 25.46 -18.17 5.53
CA SER A 265 24.70 -18.58 4.36
C SER A 265 24.87 -17.70 3.11
N VAL A 266 25.76 -16.71 3.14
CA VAL A 266 26.14 -15.88 1.99
C VAL A 266 27.30 -16.53 1.26
N GLU A 267 27.08 -16.96 0.01
CA GLU A 267 28.13 -17.61 -0.78
C GLU A 267 29.19 -16.63 -1.27
N THR A 268 28.77 -15.40 -1.61
CA THR A 268 29.67 -14.30 -2.02
C THR A 268 29.06 -12.94 -1.63
N PRO A 269 29.87 -11.91 -1.33
CA PRO A 269 29.37 -10.55 -1.12
C PRO A 269 28.55 -10.03 -2.32
N GLU A 270 28.94 -10.40 -3.54
CA GLU A 270 28.24 -10.01 -4.76
C GLU A 270 26.86 -10.64 -4.88
N GLN A 271 26.67 -11.90 -4.44
CA GLN A 271 25.36 -12.54 -4.36
C GLN A 271 24.46 -11.77 -3.39
N PHE A 272 24.93 -11.49 -2.18
CA PHE A 272 24.16 -10.71 -1.20
C PHE A 272 23.73 -9.37 -1.80
N MET A 273 24.65 -8.65 -2.43
CA MET A 273 24.36 -7.35 -3.03
C MET A 273 23.37 -7.44 -4.21
N ARG A 274 23.40 -8.52 -5.00
CA ARG A 274 22.39 -8.76 -6.05
C ARG A 274 21.01 -8.99 -5.46
N GLU A 275 20.90 -9.81 -4.41
CA GLU A 275 19.63 -10.10 -3.75
C GLU A 275 19.09 -8.88 -3.00
N ALA A 276 19.94 -8.14 -2.28
CA ALA A 276 19.57 -6.91 -1.60
C ALA A 276 19.03 -5.84 -2.57
N ARG A 277 19.55 -5.77 -3.81
CA ARG A 277 19.03 -4.87 -4.85
C ARG A 277 17.86 -5.45 -5.65
N SER A 278 17.46 -6.70 -5.38
CA SER A 278 16.30 -7.31 -6.03
C SER A 278 14.97 -6.91 -5.39
N PHE A 279 15.02 -6.39 -4.16
CA PHE A 279 13.87 -5.79 -3.49
C PHE A 279 13.38 -4.55 -4.22
N TYR A 280 12.08 -4.27 -4.03
CA TYR A 280 11.49 -2.96 -4.23
C TYR A 280 11.40 -2.24 -2.89
N THR A 281 11.19 -0.93 -2.91
CA THR A 281 10.94 -0.17 -1.69
C THR A 281 10.00 1.01 -1.94
N ASP A 282 9.26 1.43 -0.92
CA ASP A 282 8.63 2.76 -0.91
C ASP A 282 9.56 3.82 -0.29
N LEU A 283 9.14 5.09 -0.34
CA LEU A 283 9.87 6.21 0.23
C LEU A 283 9.20 6.84 1.46
N ALA A 284 8.29 6.12 2.11
CA ALA A 284 7.57 6.67 3.24
C ALA A 284 8.54 7.02 4.40
N ALA A 285 8.41 8.23 4.94
CA ALA A 285 9.30 8.80 5.97
C ALA A 285 10.80 8.84 5.57
N SER A 286 11.11 8.64 4.29
CA SER A 286 12.49 8.40 3.81
C SER A 286 12.88 9.26 2.62
N SER A 287 12.05 10.25 2.23
CA SER A 287 12.31 11.10 1.06
C SER A 287 12.89 12.48 1.41
N TYR A 288 12.82 12.92 2.67
CA TYR A 288 13.34 14.22 3.08
C TYR A 288 14.88 14.28 3.09
N SER A 289 15.45 15.45 2.73
CA SER A 289 16.89 15.78 2.83
C SER A 289 17.89 15.02 1.94
N GLY A 290 17.44 14.25 0.95
CA GLY A 290 18.30 13.78 -0.16
C GLY A 290 18.67 12.30 -0.15
N SER A 291 18.15 11.51 0.80
CA SER A 291 18.25 10.04 0.81
C SER A 291 17.75 9.40 -0.48
N VAL A 292 16.65 9.92 -1.08
CA VAL A 292 16.07 9.35 -2.31
C VAL A 292 17.09 9.14 -3.44
N GLY A 293 18.00 10.11 -3.65
CA GLY A 293 19.02 9.99 -4.70
C GLY A 293 20.05 8.90 -4.40
N TYR A 294 20.36 8.66 -3.12
CA TYR A 294 21.22 7.54 -2.72
C TYR A 294 20.50 6.20 -2.91
N ILE A 295 19.26 6.10 -2.44
CA ILE A 295 18.44 4.88 -2.53
C ILE A 295 18.24 4.46 -4.00
N GLU A 296 17.87 5.40 -4.88
CA GLU A 296 17.71 5.14 -6.32
C GLU A 296 19.00 4.65 -6.97
N ARG A 297 20.16 5.24 -6.64
CA ARG A 297 21.45 4.77 -7.16
C ARG A 297 21.85 3.42 -6.60
N TRP A 298 21.53 3.15 -5.34
CA TRP A 298 21.88 1.90 -4.68
C TRP A 298 21.02 0.73 -5.17
N LEU A 299 19.70 0.90 -5.26
CA LEU A 299 18.78 -0.13 -5.78
C LEU A 299 18.87 -0.28 -7.31
N GLY A 300 19.09 0.84 -8.00
CA GLY A 300 18.93 0.93 -9.44
C GLY A 300 17.54 1.42 -9.86
N PRO A 301 17.40 1.87 -11.11
CA PRO A 301 16.18 2.49 -11.60
C PRO A 301 15.01 1.49 -11.58
N GLY A 302 13.82 2.00 -11.28
CA GLY A 302 12.59 1.21 -11.37
C GLY A 302 12.31 0.30 -10.16
N ARG A 303 13.05 0.47 -9.05
CA ARG A 303 12.89 -0.33 -7.82
C ARG A 303 12.22 0.42 -6.67
N THR A 304 11.93 1.70 -6.85
CA THR A 304 11.32 2.53 -5.80
C THR A 304 9.93 2.98 -6.18
N THR A 305 9.02 3.02 -5.21
CA THR A 305 7.67 3.55 -5.32
C THR A 305 7.45 4.72 -4.35
N TYR A 306 6.39 5.48 -4.58
CA TYR A 306 5.94 6.48 -3.61
C TYR A 306 5.15 5.80 -2.49
N GLY A 307 5.38 6.24 -1.26
CA GLY A 307 4.65 5.80 -0.07
C GLY A 307 4.47 6.96 0.88
N SER A 308 3.29 7.07 1.51
CA SER A 308 2.97 8.19 2.41
C SER A 308 2.93 7.81 3.89
N ASP A 309 2.76 6.52 4.20
CA ASP A 309 2.50 5.97 5.54
C ASP A 309 1.26 6.58 6.24
N PHE A 310 0.36 7.19 5.45
CA PHE A 310 -0.86 7.81 5.96
C PHE A 310 -1.75 6.74 6.62
N PRO A 311 -2.44 7.03 7.73
CA PRO A 311 -2.60 8.32 8.41
C PRO A 311 -1.67 8.56 9.62
N PHE A 312 -0.56 7.83 9.75
CA PHE A 312 0.26 7.91 10.97
C PHE A 312 1.15 9.15 11.05
N PRO A 313 1.94 9.51 10.02
CA PRO A 313 2.69 10.75 10.04
C PRO A 313 1.78 11.97 10.08
N VAL A 314 2.23 13.01 10.78
CA VAL A 314 1.59 14.32 10.71
C VAL A 314 1.63 14.83 9.27
N GLU A 315 0.49 15.19 8.70
CA GLU A 315 0.37 15.56 7.28
C GLU A 315 1.31 16.70 6.88
N SER A 316 1.57 17.67 7.76
CA SER A 316 2.49 18.78 7.49
C SER A 316 3.96 18.33 7.34
N THR A 317 4.36 17.26 8.02
CA THR A 317 5.68 16.63 7.83
C THR A 317 5.73 15.96 6.46
N MET A 318 4.73 15.14 6.17
CA MET A 318 4.66 14.42 4.91
C MET A 318 4.57 15.35 3.68
N MET A 319 3.87 16.49 3.76
CA MET A 319 3.86 17.49 2.70
C MET A 319 5.26 18.06 2.41
N LYS A 320 6.12 18.24 3.43
CA LYS A 320 7.51 18.68 3.24
C LYS A 320 8.32 17.64 2.48
N GLU A 321 8.14 16.36 2.84
CA GLU A 321 8.80 15.24 2.15
C GLU A 321 8.35 15.13 0.70
N SER A 322 7.04 15.16 0.49
CA SER A 322 6.39 15.14 -0.82
C SER A 322 6.89 16.28 -1.72
N LYS A 323 6.98 17.51 -1.18
CA LYS A 323 7.52 18.67 -1.91
C LYS A 323 9.00 18.51 -2.27
N PHE A 324 9.81 17.94 -1.37
CA PHE A 324 11.21 17.66 -1.66
C PHE A 324 11.33 16.63 -2.80
N LEU A 325 10.55 15.55 -2.72
CA LEU A 325 10.50 14.52 -3.75
C LEU A 325 10.08 15.10 -5.10
N ASP A 326 9.05 15.95 -5.15
CA ASP A 326 8.62 16.63 -6.38
C ASP A 326 9.74 17.49 -7.00
N GLY A 327 10.50 18.20 -6.15
CA GLY A 327 11.67 18.96 -6.59
C GLY A 327 12.80 18.07 -7.11
N TRP A 328 13.10 16.96 -6.44
CA TRP A 328 14.07 15.97 -6.91
C TRP A 328 13.65 15.40 -8.26
N ILE A 329 12.36 15.13 -8.46
CA ILE A 329 11.85 14.55 -9.71
C ILE A 329 11.94 15.54 -10.86
N HIS A 330 11.53 16.79 -10.63
CA HIS A 330 11.64 17.84 -11.62
C HIS A 330 13.08 17.98 -12.13
N LYS A 331 14.06 17.84 -11.22
CA LYS A 331 15.49 17.88 -11.55
C LYS A 331 15.98 16.65 -12.33
N ASN A 332 15.44 15.46 -12.06
CA ASN A 332 15.93 14.19 -12.64
C ASN A 332 15.05 13.64 -13.78
N GLY A 333 13.98 14.34 -14.18
CA GLY A 333 13.19 14.00 -15.36
C GLY A 333 12.53 12.61 -15.29
N ASP A 334 12.73 11.79 -16.32
CA ASP A 334 12.09 10.48 -16.43
C ASP A 334 12.60 9.45 -15.41
N GLU A 335 13.85 9.57 -14.95
CA GLU A 335 14.37 8.79 -13.82
C GLU A 335 13.59 9.15 -12.56
N GLY A 336 13.35 10.43 -12.33
CA GLY A 336 12.51 10.91 -11.23
C GLY A 336 11.07 10.37 -11.27
N LYS A 337 10.47 10.33 -12.46
CA LYS A 337 9.09 9.82 -12.63
C LYS A 337 8.97 8.33 -12.34
N ALA A 338 10.07 7.57 -12.43
CA ALA A 338 10.06 6.15 -12.08
C ALA A 338 9.52 5.93 -10.67
N VAL A 339 9.99 6.77 -9.75
CA VAL A 339 9.70 6.74 -8.31
C VAL A 339 8.21 6.96 -7.98
N LEU A 340 7.47 7.79 -8.71
CA LEU A 340 6.10 8.16 -8.29
C LEU A 340 5.00 7.26 -8.80
N ARG A 341 5.16 6.71 -10.00
CA ARG A 341 4.05 6.08 -10.70
C ARG A 341 4.48 4.93 -11.58
N LYS A 342 5.56 5.09 -12.35
CA LYS A 342 5.93 4.10 -13.37
C LYS A 342 6.22 2.75 -12.72
N THR A 343 7.04 2.70 -11.67
CA THR A 343 7.36 1.45 -10.97
C THR A 343 6.12 0.79 -10.38
N ALA A 344 5.23 1.57 -9.75
CA ALA A 344 3.97 1.04 -9.23
C ALA A 344 3.08 0.45 -10.34
N LEU A 345 2.97 1.10 -11.49
CA LEU A 345 2.21 0.57 -12.63
C LEU A 345 2.83 -0.71 -13.23
N GLU A 346 4.14 -0.87 -13.16
CA GLU A 346 4.85 -2.09 -13.57
C GLU A 346 4.70 -3.22 -12.54
N LEU A 347 4.61 -2.88 -11.25
CA LEU A 347 4.27 -3.80 -10.18
C LEU A 347 2.83 -4.32 -10.31
N PHE A 348 1.89 -3.44 -10.66
CA PHE A 348 0.45 -3.71 -10.68
C PHE A 348 -0.16 -3.59 -12.08
N PRO A 349 0.09 -4.55 -13.00
CA PRO A 349 -0.37 -4.46 -14.39
C PRO A 349 -1.90 -4.42 -14.52
N LYS A 350 -2.63 -5.06 -13.59
CA LYS A 350 -4.10 -5.01 -13.54
C LYS A 350 -4.60 -3.59 -13.25
N LEU A 351 -4.03 -2.94 -12.23
CA LEU A 351 -4.35 -1.56 -11.88
C LEU A 351 -4.01 -0.62 -13.03
N LYS A 352 -2.85 -0.82 -13.69
CA LYS A 352 -2.47 -0.08 -14.89
C LYS A 352 -3.54 -0.17 -15.97
N ALA A 353 -3.99 -1.38 -16.32
CA ALA A 353 -5.03 -1.58 -17.32
C ALA A 353 -6.37 -0.92 -16.91
N GLN A 354 -6.74 -0.98 -15.63
CA GLN A 354 -7.95 -0.32 -15.11
C GLN A 354 -7.89 1.21 -15.24
N ILE A 355 -6.75 1.83 -14.88
CA ILE A 355 -6.54 3.27 -15.01
C ILE A 355 -6.55 3.69 -16.49
N GLU A 356 -5.89 2.94 -17.36
CA GLU A 356 -5.85 3.21 -18.80
C GLU A 356 -7.26 3.13 -19.42
N GLN A 357 -8.04 2.12 -19.03
CA GLN A 357 -9.42 1.95 -19.49
C GLN A 357 -10.33 3.09 -19.00
N ALA A 358 -10.18 3.53 -17.75
CA ALA A 358 -10.94 4.66 -17.22
C ALA A 358 -10.65 5.95 -18.00
N ARG A 359 -9.38 6.22 -18.32
CA ARG A 359 -8.98 7.38 -19.13
C ARG A 359 -9.60 7.37 -20.52
N ILE A 360 -9.64 6.21 -21.19
CA ILE A 360 -10.27 6.07 -22.51
C ILE A 360 -11.78 6.36 -22.44
N THR A 361 -12.46 5.90 -21.39
CA THR A 361 -13.90 6.14 -21.19
C THR A 361 -14.18 7.63 -20.93
N GLU A 362 -13.36 8.30 -20.13
CA GLU A 362 -13.47 9.74 -19.88
C GLU A 362 -13.20 10.59 -21.14
N GLU A 363 -12.21 10.22 -21.95
CA GLU A 363 -11.92 10.91 -23.20
C GLU A 363 -13.09 10.77 -24.20
N LYS A 364 -13.71 9.59 -24.29
CA LYS A 364 -14.89 9.37 -25.15
C LYS A 364 -16.11 10.16 -24.69
N SER A 365 -16.42 10.16 -23.39
CA SER A 365 -17.57 10.93 -22.86
C SER A 365 -17.36 12.44 -22.96
N GLY A 366 -16.11 12.91 -22.85
CA GLY A 366 -15.75 14.31 -23.11
C GLY A 366 -15.99 14.73 -24.57
N ILE A 367 -15.63 13.86 -25.53
CA ILE A 367 -15.86 14.11 -26.96
C ILE A 367 -17.36 14.10 -27.29
N GLU A 368 -18.14 13.16 -26.73
CA GLU A 368 -19.59 13.10 -26.93
C GLU A 368 -20.30 14.35 -26.36
N ASN A 369 -19.89 14.83 -25.19
CA ASN A 369 -20.44 16.06 -24.61
C ASN A 369 -20.09 17.32 -25.42
N LEU A 370 -18.88 17.38 -26.01
CA LEU A 370 -18.50 18.46 -26.92
C LEU A 370 -19.34 18.43 -28.21
N ASN A 371 -19.54 17.25 -28.80
CA ASN A 371 -20.36 17.08 -30.00
C ASN A 371 -21.86 17.34 -29.75
N ALA A 372 -22.37 17.03 -28.55
CA ALA A 372 -23.74 17.35 -28.15
C ALA A 372 -23.93 18.86 -27.91
N SER A 373 -22.88 19.57 -27.48
CA SER A 373 -22.91 21.03 -27.30
C SER A 373 -22.77 21.83 -28.60
N SER A 374 -22.30 21.21 -29.68
CA SER A 374 -22.21 21.80 -31.03
C SER A 374 -23.43 21.50 -31.92
N GLY A 375 -24.49 20.90 -31.37
CA GLY A 375 -25.76 20.74 -32.08
C GLY A 375 -26.43 22.10 -32.27
N GLU A 376 -26.31 22.65 -33.48
CA GLU A 376 -27.00 23.85 -33.94
C GLU A 376 -28.48 23.77 -33.57
N SER A 377 -28.94 24.71 -32.74
CA SER A 377 -30.37 24.97 -32.57
C SER A 377 -30.88 25.69 -33.82
N ASP A 378 -31.33 24.92 -34.80
CA ASP A 378 -32.20 25.41 -35.87
C ASP A 378 -33.53 25.88 -35.28
N PHE A 379 -33.53 27.12 -34.77
CA PHE A 379 -34.75 27.88 -34.53
C PHE A 379 -35.31 28.35 -35.87
N ALA A 380 -36.22 27.54 -36.43
CA ALA A 380 -37.07 27.96 -37.53
C ALA A 380 -37.97 29.13 -37.07
N PHE A 381 -37.67 30.34 -37.55
CA PHE A 381 -38.60 31.47 -37.50
C PHE A 381 -39.71 31.25 -38.53
N THR A 382 -40.88 30.81 -38.10
CA THR A 382 -42.13 31.00 -38.86
C THR A 382 -42.68 32.40 -38.59
N ASN A 383 -42.45 33.32 -39.52
CA ASN A 383 -43.22 34.56 -39.64
C ASN A 383 -44.53 34.27 -40.37
N ALA A 384 -45.66 34.63 -39.76
CA ALA A 384 -46.94 34.78 -40.45
C ALA A 384 -47.59 36.10 -40.01
N VAL A 385 -47.66 37.03 -40.96
CA VAL A 385 -48.74 38.04 -41.13
C VAL A 385 -49.39 37.72 -42.46
#